data_AF-A0A7X0RM35-F1
#
_entry.id   AF-A0A7X0RM35-F1
#
_cell.length_a   1.000
_cell.length_b   1.000
_cell.length_c   1.000
_cell.angle_alpha   90.00
_cell.angle_beta   90.00
_cell.angle_gamma   90.00
#
_symmetry.space_group_name_H-M   'P 1'
#
loop_
_entity.id
_entity.type
_entity.pdbx_description
1 polymer ?
#
loop_
_entity_poly.entity_id
_entity_poly.type
_entity_poly.pdbx_seq_one_letter_code
_entity_poly.pdbx_strand_id
1 'polypeptide(L)'
;MLSSVIPAFAGSNTSSGVVAAPVLNERVVNILEKNNVDFKVQDGNLKLVETSPESIAEVNKLIASEFNAANPNARTAIAAVSYPTPYTHMKQYDIFRSKKFEAASKTALAAAVIEWAKGGFLPNPYKISVTAAGGFAVYYFLNTEKEDLYFAIKYYYREFGPGRFDSNGNFYGDYDVKKEIRVTKNSDYTGGNVETEVQQGTIIEPWF
;
A
#
# COMPACT_ATOMS: atom_id res chain seq x y z
N MET A 1 -20.06 40.71 -9.77
CA MET A 1 -20.45 39.37 -10.24
C MET A 1 -19.65 38.37 -9.43
N LEU A 2 -20.28 37.71 -8.46
CA LEU A 2 -19.60 36.79 -7.54
C LEU A 2 -19.52 35.40 -8.18
N SER A 3 -18.28 34.96 -8.42
CA SER A 3 -17.93 33.61 -8.90
C SER A 3 -18.28 32.58 -7.83
N SER A 4 -19.34 31.79 -8.04
CA SER A 4 -19.64 30.64 -7.19
C SER A 4 -18.81 29.44 -7.65
N VAL A 5 -17.66 29.22 -7.00
CA VAL A 5 -16.93 27.97 -7.07
C VAL A 5 -17.76 26.92 -6.32
N ILE A 6 -18.47 26.07 -7.05
CA ILE A 6 -19.06 24.86 -6.49
C ILE A 6 -17.88 23.92 -6.21
N PRO A 7 -17.66 23.47 -4.96
CA PRO A 7 -16.65 22.46 -4.71
C PRO A 7 -17.07 21.19 -5.44
N ALA A 8 -16.32 20.84 -6.48
CA ALA A 8 -16.41 19.53 -7.10
C ALA A 8 -16.07 18.50 -6.02
N PHE A 9 -17.06 17.74 -5.56
CA PHE A 9 -16.81 16.48 -4.89
C PHE A 9 -16.14 15.58 -5.90
N ALA A 10 -14.80 15.58 -5.90
CA ALA A 10 -13.99 14.56 -6.52
C ALA A 10 -14.22 13.25 -5.74
N GLY A 11 -15.32 12.57 -6.03
CA GLY A 11 -15.43 11.13 -5.83
C GLY A 11 -14.49 10.47 -6.83
N SER A 12 -13.18 10.54 -6.58
CA SER A 12 -12.19 9.79 -7.34
C SER A 12 -12.23 8.33 -6.88
N ASN A 13 -13.23 7.60 -7.37
CA ASN A 13 -13.04 6.19 -7.74
C ASN A 13 -12.54 6.10 -9.18
N THR A 14 -11.74 7.08 -9.62
CA THR A 14 -10.74 6.78 -10.63
C THR A 14 -9.77 5.81 -10.00
N SER A 15 -9.79 4.60 -10.54
CA SER A 15 -8.63 3.78 -10.84
C SER A 15 -7.51 4.57 -11.54
N SER A 16 -7.14 5.73 -11.01
CA SER A 16 -5.80 6.26 -11.15
C SER A 16 -4.98 5.33 -10.28
N GLY A 17 -4.39 4.32 -10.93
CA GLY A 17 -3.36 3.50 -10.33
C GLY A 17 -2.22 4.42 -9.89
N VAL A 18 -2.38 5.07 -8.73
CA VAL A 18 -1.26 5.26 -7.84
C VAL A 18 -0.96 3.85 -7.38
N VAL A 19 -0.23 3.12 -8.22
CA VAL A 19 0.52 1.96 -7.76
C VAL A 19 1.37 2.56 -6.65
N ALA A 20 0.97 2.28 -5.41
CA ALA A 20 1.72 2.78 -4.26
C ALA A 20 3.17 2.38 -4.50
N ALA A 21 4.08 3.35 -4.40
CA ALA A 21 5.47 3.13 -4.73
C ALA A 21 5.95 1.89 -3.98
N PRO A 22 6.66 0.96 -4.62
CA PRO A 22 7.08 -0.27 -3.96
C PRO A 22 7.85 0.06 -2.68
N VAL A 23 7.60 -0.68 -1.59
CA VAL A 23 8.42 -0.55 -0.39
C VAL A 23 9.74 -1.24 -0.69
N LEU A 24 10.81 -0.45 -0.77
CA LEU A 24 12.15 -0.97 -0.96
C LEU A 24 12.79 -1.28 0.39
N ASN A 25 13.70 -2.25 0.38
CA ASN A 25 14.50 -2.54 1.56
C ASN A 25 15.52 -1.42 1.80
N GLU A 26 15.19 -0.49 2.71
CA GLU A 26 16.03 0.68 3.01
C GLU A 26 17.44 0.31 3.48
N ARG A 27 17.59 -0.81 4.21
CA ARG A 27 18.92 -1.29 4.63
C ARG A 27 19.78 -1.63 3.42
N VAL A 28 19.24 -2.40 2.47
CA VAL A 28 19.98 -2.81 1.27
C VAL A 28 20.25 -1.60 0.38
N VAL A 29 19.27 -0.71 0.18
CA VAL A 29 19.47 0.56 -0.54
C VAL A 29 20.65 1.34 0.05
N ASN A 30 20.67 1.55 1.37
CA ASN A 30 21.75 2.26 2.04
C ASN A 30 23.12 1.58 1.89
N ILE A 31 23.16 0.24 1.92
CA ILE A 31 24.41 -0.51 1.69
C ILE A 31 24.91 -0.29 0.26
N LEU A 32 24.02 -0.35 -0.74
CA LEU A 32 24.39 -0.15 -2.14
C LEU A 32 24.89 1.27 -2.39
N GLU A 33 24.16 2.28 -1.89
CA GLU A 33 24.54 3.69 -2.02
C GLU A 33 25.87 4.00 -1.33
N LYS A 34 26.06 3.53 -0.09
CA LYS A 34 27.30 3.74 0.69
C LYS A 34 28.53 3.12 0.01
N ASN A 35 28.35 2.04 -0.75
CA ASN A 35 29.43 1.33 -1.43
C ASN A 35 29.52 1.68 -2.93
N ASN A 36 28.81 2.71 -3.41
CA ASN A 36 28.77 3.11 -4.83
C ASN A 36 28.42 1.95 -5.78
N VAL A 37 27.45 1.12 -5.39
CA VAL A 37 26.94 0.03 -6.23
C VAL A 37 25.72 0.51 -6.99
N ASP A 38 25.78 0.49 -8.32
CA ASP A 38 24.68 0.91 -9.17
C ASP A 38 23.52 -0.10 -9.16
N PHE A 39 22.31 0.40 -8.94
CA PHE A 39 21.08 -0.39 -8.96
C PHE A 39 19.92 0.37 -9.60
N LYS A 40 18.89 -0.37 -9.99
CA LYS A 40 17.61 0.13 -10.49
C LYS A 40 16.46 -0.56 -9.78
N VAL A 41 15.29 0.07 -9.79
CA VAL A 41 14.05 -0.55 -9.33
C VAL A 41 13.34 -1.16 -10.55
N GLN A 42 13.16 -2.47 -10.54
CA GLN A 42 12.44 -3.21 -11.57
C GLN A 42 11.36 -4.06 -10.90
N ASP A 43 10.12 -3.98 -11.38
CA ASP A 43 8.97 -4.76 -10.87
C ASP A 43 8.79 -4.64 -9.35
N GLY A 44 9.00 -3.44 -8.82
CA GLY A 44 8.85 -3.19 -7.39
C GLY A 44 10.02 -3.65 -6.52
N ASN A 45 11.11 -4.11 -7.12
CA ASN A 45 12.22 -4.71 -6.40
C ASN A 45 13.58 -4.17 -6.88
N LEU A 46 14.61 -4.35 -6.06
CA LEU A 46 15.98 -3.90 -6.35
C LEU A 46 16.64 -4.84 -7.37
N LYS A 47 17.31 -4.24 -8.35
CA LYS A 47 18.10 -4.95 -9.34
C LYS A 47 19.45 -4.29 -9.59
N LEU A 48 20.53 -5.05 -9.54
CA LEU A 48 21.87 -4.56 -9.87
C LEU A 48 21.99 -4.23 -11.36
N VAL A 49 22.77 -3.19 -11.66
CA VAL A 49 23.12 -2.85 -13.06
C VAL A 49 24.22 -3.77 -13.57
N GLU A 50 25.26 -4.01 -12.76
CA GLU A 50 26.36 -4.93 -13.05
C GLU A 50 26.07 -6.32 -12.47
N THR A 51 26.00 -7.33 -13.33
CA THR A 51 25.57 -8.69 -12.98
C THR A 51 26.65 -9.75 -13.22
N SER A 52 27.92 -9.36 -13.29
CA SER A 52 29.02 -10.33 -13.28
C SER A 52 28.97 -11.23 -12.02
N PRO A 53 29.36 -12.50 -12.10
CA PRO A 53 29.41 -13.38 -10.92
C PRO A 53 30.26 -12.82 -9.79
N GLU A 54 31.37 -12.15 -10.11
CA GLU A 54 32.29 -11.53 -9.16
C GLU A 54 31.61 -10.36 -8.42
N SER A 55 30.95 -9.45 -9.15
CA SER A 55 30.24 -8.31 -8.55
C SER A 55 29.08 -8.78 -7.66
N ILE A 56 28.30 -9.77 -8.10
CA ILE A 56 27.20 -10.32 -7.31
C ILE A 56 27.72 -10.98 -6.03
N ALA A 57 28.82 -11.73 -6.12
CA ALA A 57 29.44 -12.35 -4.94
C ALA A 57 29.95 -11.30 -3.94
N GLU A 58 30.56 -10.22 -4.43
CA GLU A 58 31.03 -9.12 -3.60
C GLU A 58 29.87 -8.39 -2.90
N VAL A 59 28.81 -8.04 -3.63
CA VAL A 59 27.61 -7.39 -3.05
C VAL A 59 26.93 -8.29 -2.04
N ASN A 60 26.77 -9.58 -2.33
CA ASN A 60 26.19 -10.54 -1.37
C ASN A 60 27.03 -10.67 -0.11
N LYS A 61 28.37 -10.67 -0.24
CA LYS A 61 29.28 -10.67 0.91
C LYS A 61 29.16 -9.38 1.72
N LEU A 62 29.04 -8.22 1.07
CA LEU A 62 28.82 -6.92 1.73
C LEU A 62 27.53 -6.95 2.56
N ILE A 63 26.41 -7.36 1.98
CA ILE A 63 25.10 -7.43 2.65
C ILE A 63 25.13 -8.39 3.83
N ALA A 64 25.74 -9.57 3.66
CA ALA A 64 25.92 -10.54 4.74
C ALA A 64 26.87 -10.01 5.83
N SER A 65 27.90 -9.25 5.46
CA SER A 65 28.87 -8.70 6.42
C SER A 65 28.26 -7.61 7.28
N GLU A 66 27.50 -6.67 6.72
CA GLU A 66 26.79 -5.62 7.48
C GLU A 66 25.67 -6.24 8.34
N PHE A 67 25.06 -7.34 7.89
CA PHE A 67 24.14 -8.14 8.72
C PHE A 67 24.85 -8.74 9.95
N ASN A 68 26.01 -9.37 9.77
CA ASN A 68 26.76 -9.98 10.87
C ASN A 68 27.51 -8.96 11.73
N ALA A 69 27.86 -7.81 11.15
CA ALA A 69 28.55 -6.70 11.80
C ALA A 69 27.58 -5.65 12.37
N ALA A 70 26.27 -5.93 12.38
CA ALA A 70 25.26 -5.22 13.17
C ALA A 70 25.59 -5.35 14.67
N ASN A 71 26.61 -4.58 15.02
CA ASN A 71 27.24 -4.40 16.29
C ASN A 71 26.30 -3.51 17.12
N PRO A 72 26.03 -3.82 18.39
CA PRO A 72 25.15 -3.02 19.25
C PRO A 72 25.53 -1.53 19.38
N ASN A 73 26.69 -1.12 18.87
CA ASN A 73 27.20 0.26 18.89
C ASN A 73 27.15 1.00 17.54
N ALA A 74 26.67 0.39 16.45
CA ALA A 74 26.58 1.04 15.13
C ALA A 74 25.34 1.97 15.06
N ARG A 75 25.51 3.22 15.47
CA ARG A 75 24.50 4.29 15.35
C ARG A 75 24.36 4.75 13.89
N THR A 76 23.69 3.96 13.06
CA THR A 76 23.11 4.40 11.77
C THR A 76 21.70 3.83 11.61
N ALA A 77 20.74 4.55 12.19
CA ALA A 77 19.32 4.74 11.84
C ALA A 77 18.41 3.61 11.30
N ILE A 78 18.78 2.34 11.16
CA ILE A 78 17.81 1.29 10.74
C ILE A 78 17.88 0.07 11.66
N ALA A 79 16.72 -0.25 12.25
CA ALA A 79 16.52 -1.16 13.36
C ALA A 79 16.75 -2.64 13.02
N ALA A 80 18.00 -3.09 13.07
CA ALA A 80 18.33 -4.51 13.22
C ALA A 80 19.33 -4.71 14.36
N VAL A 81 18.87 -4.60 15.60
CA VAL A 81 19.67 -4.99 16.79
C VAL A 81 19.50 -6.50 17.09
N SER A 82 18.43 -7.12 16.59
CA SER A 82 18.24 -8.58 16.53
C SER A 82 17.22 -8.93 15.45
N TYR A 83 17.45 -10.02 14.72
CA TYR A 83 16.47 -10.58 13.80
C TYR A 83 15.55 -11.59 14.53
N PRO A 84 14.27 -11.71 14.14
CA PRO A 84 13.60 -10.90 13.11
C PRO A 84 13.41 -9.44 13.57
N THR A 85 13.39 -8.51 12.62
CA THR A 85 13.19 -7.09 12.94
C THR A 85 11.78 -6.86 13.52
N PRO A 86 11.56 -5.76 14.25
CA PRO A 86 10.21 -5.31 14.55
C PRO A 86 9.40 -5.08 13.27
N TYR A 87 8.07 -5.24 13.38
CA TYR A 87 7.17 -4.92 12.28
C TYR A 87 7.19 -3.42 11.95
N THR A 88 7.48 -3.10 10.71
CA THR A 88 7.43 -1.75 10.14
C THR A 88 6.13 -1.57 9.38
N HIS A 89 5.42 -0.46 9.63
CA HIS A 89 4.11 -0.17 9.06
C HIS A 89 4.20 0.36 7.63
N MET A 90 3.52 -0.28 6.68
CA MET A 90 3.45 0.09 5.27
C MET A 90 2.29 1.07 5.02
N LYS A 91 2.40 2.29 5.58
CA LYS A 91 1.32 3.32 5.60
C LYS A 91 0.63 3.58 4.27
N GLN A 92 1.38 3.51 3.17
CA GLN A 92 0.87 3.78 1.83
C GLN A 92 -0.14 2.75 1.30
N TYR A 93 -0.26 1.60 1.97
CA TYR A 93 -1.25 0.57 1.65
C TYR A 93 -2.40 0.50 2.66
N ASP A 94 -2.50 1.48 3.57
CA ASP A 94 -3.62 1.51 4.51
C ASP A 94 -4.95 1.71 3.78
N ILE A 95 -5.89 0.81 4.04
CA ILE A 95 -7.24 0.88 3.49
C ILE A 95 -8.19 1.22 4.63
N PHE A 96 -8.84 2.38 4.53
CA PHE A 96 -9.88 2.82 5.45
C PHE A 96 -11.22 2.92 4.73
N ARG A 97 -12.25 2.26 5.25
CA ARG A 97 -13.61 2.27 4.70
C ARG A 97 -14.66 2.30 5.80
N SER A 98 -15.87 2.71 5.47
CA SER A 98 -17.06 2.49 6.29
C SER A 98 -18.12 1.76 5.47
N LYS A 99 -18.89 0.86 6.10
CA LYS A 99 -19.97 0.13 5.41
C LYS A 99 -20.99 1.08 4.77
N LYS A 100 -21.26 2.21 5.43
CA LYS A 100 -22.16 3.25 4.92
C LYS A 100 -21.60 3.94 3.69
N PHE A 101 -20.31 4.31 3.69
CA PHE A 101 -19.66 4.89 2.52
C PHE A 101 -19.61 3.91 1.35
N GLU A 102 -19.31 2.63 1.61
CA GLU A 102 -19.31 1.58 0.58
C GLU A 102 -20.70 1.40 -0.03
N ALA A 103 -21.74 1.32 0.81
CA ALA A 103 -23.11 1.18 0.33
C ALA A 103 -23.59 2.43 -0.44
N ALA A 104 -23.26 3.64 0.04
CA ALA A 104 -23.53 4.88 -0.69
C ALA A 104 -22.83 4.91 -2.06
N SER A 105 -21.59 4.43 -2.13
CA SER A 105 -20.83 4.32 -3.38
C SER A 105 -21.46 3.32 -4.36
N LYS A 106 -21.95 2.17 -3.87
CA LYS A 106 -22.70 1.20 -4.69
C LYS A 106 -24.01 1.79 -5.21
N THR A 107 -24.73 2.57 -4.40
CA THR A 107 -25.94 3.28 -4.86
C THR A 107 -25.62 4.34 -5.90
N ALA A 108 -24.53 5.10 -5.73
CA ALA A 108 -24.05 6.07 -6.70
C ALA A 108 -23.74 5.42 -8.06
N LEU A 109 -23.05 4.27 -8.05
CA LEU A 109 -22.75 3.50 -9.25
C LEU A 109 -24.03 2.99 -9.93
N ALA A 110 -24.97 2.44 -9.17
CA ALA A 110 -26.24 1.98 -9.72
C ALA A 110 -27.02 3.13 -10.39
N ALA A 111 -27.07 4.29 -9.73
CA ALA A 111 -27.72 5.49 -10.27
C ALA A 111 -27.03 5.97 -11.56
N ALA A 112 -25.69 5.96 -11.62
CA ALA A 112 -24.91 6.29 -12.80
C ALA A 112 -25.22 5.36 -13.99
N VAL A 113 -25.27 4.04 -13.74
CA VAL A 113 -25.57 3.02 -14.77
C VAL A 113 -27.01 3.18 -15.28
N ILE A 114 -27.98 3.46 -14.40
CA ILE A 114 -29.36 3.70 -14.80
C ILE A 114 -29.45 4.93 -15.72
N GLU A 115 -28.76 6.03 -15.39
CA GLU A 115 -28.76 7.22 -16.24
C GLU A 115 -28.10 6.96 -17.59
N TRP A 116 -26.99 6.22 -17.61
CA TRP A 116 -26.33 5.82 -18.84
C TRP A 116 -27.23 4.95 -19.72
N ALA A 117 -27.94 3.97 -19.14
CA ALA A 117 -28.90 3.13 -19.85
C ALA A 117 -30.09 3.94 -20.41
N LYS A 118 -30.63 4.92 -19.65
CA LYS A 118 -31.67 5.83 -20.12
C LYS A 118 -31.22 6.69 -21.31
N GLY A 119 -29.94 7.03 -21.36
CA GLY A 119 -29.30 7.70 -22.49
C GLY A 119 -29.06 6.81 -23.72
N GLY A 120 -29.60 5.59 -23.76
CA GLY A 120 -29.34 4.62 -24.83
C GLY A 120 -27.90 4.15 -24.87
N PHE A 121 -27.24 4.09 -23.71
CA PHE A 121 -25.80 3.78 -23.56
C PHE A 121 -24.87 4.81 -24.20
N LEU A 122 -25.37 6.00 -24.55
CA LEU A 122 -24.51 7.11 -24.94
C LEU A 122 -23.99 7.82 -23.69
N PRO A 123 -22.66 7.99 -23.56
CA PRO A 123 -22.09 8.64 -22.40
C PRO A 123 -22.48 10.13 -22.38
N ASN A 124 -23.23 10.54 -21.37
CA ASN A 124 -23.42 11.94 -21.01
C ASN A 124 -22.78 12.18 -19.63
N PRO A 125 -21.49 12.58 -19.59
CA PRO A 125 -20.74 12.67 -18.33
C PRO A 125 -21.43 13.56 -17.29
N TYR A 126 -21.98 14.71 -17.70
CA TYR A 126 -22.66 15.61 -16.79
C TYR A 126 -23.86 14.96 -16.10
N LYS A 127 -24.79 14.37 -16.88
CA LYS A 127 -25.98 13.73 -16.31
C LYS A 127 -25.61 12.53 -15.45
N ILE A 128 -24.68 11.69 -15.91
CA ILE A 128 -24.20 10.52 -15.18
C ILE A 128 -23.58 10.95 -13.84
N SER A 129 -22.73 11.98 -13.83
CA SER A 129 -22.10 12.50 -12.61
C SER A 129 -23.11 13.09 -11.63
N VAL A 130 -24.08 13.88 -12.10
CA VAL A 130 -25.13 14.46 -11.24
C VAL A 130 -25.98 13.36 -10.60
N THR A 131 -26.39 12.36 -11.39
CA THR A 131 -27.19 11.24 -10.88
C THR A 131 -26.39 10.37 -9.90
N ALA A 132 -25.10 10.14 -10.16
CA ALA A 132 -24.21 9.45 -9.23
C ALA A 132 -24.08 10.19 -7.89
N ALA A 133 -23.81 11.50 -7.93
CA ALA A 133 -23.70 12.34 -6.75
C ALA A 133 -25.01 12.37 -5.95
N GLY A 134 -26.15 12.47 -6.64
CA GLY A 134 -27.48 12.36 -6.03
C GLY A 134 -27.70 11.01 -5.34
N GLY A 135 -27.39 9.90 -6.02
CA GLY A 135 -27.51 8.55 -5.45
C GLY A 135 -26.64 8.35 -4.21
N PHE A 136 -25.39 8.85 -4.24
CA PHE A 136 -24.51 8.86 -3.07
C PHE A 136 -25.14 9.65 -1.92
N ALA A 137 -25.50 10.91 -2.15
CA ALA A 137 -25.99 11.83 -1.12
C ALA A 137 -27.30 11.32 -0.50
N VAL A 138 -28.24 10.86 -1.32
CA VAL A 138 -29.52 10.29 -0.85
C VAL A 138 -29.26 9.11 0.09
N TYR A 139 -28.40 8.16 -0.30
CA TYR A 139 -28.12 7.03 0.57
C TYR A 139 -27.38 7.46 1.84
N TYR A 140 -26.33 8.26 1.70
CA TYR A 140 -25.45 8.63 2.80
C TYR A 140 -26.16 9.47 3.88
N PHE A 141 -27.02 10.41 3.48
CA PHE A 141 -27.69 11.31 4.42
C PHE A 141 -29.04 10.78 4.94
N LEU A 142 -29.76 9.93 4.20
CA LEU A 142 -31.04 9.39 4.69
C LEU A 142 -30.86 8.14 5.57
N ASN A 143 -29.80 7.35 5.36
CA ASN A 143 -29.54 6.17 6.18
C ASN A 143 -28.67 6.52 7.41
N THR A 144 -29.13 7.45 8.24
CA THR A 144 -28.45 7.84 9.49
C THR A 144 -28.50 6.74 10.55
N GLU A 145 -29.53 5.90 10.53
CA GLU A 145 -29.76 4.84 11.52
C GLU A 145 -28.94 3.57 11.27
N LYS A 146 -28.32 3.42 10.09
CA LYS A 146 -27.45 2.27 9.82
C LYS A 146 -26.16 2.39 10.62
N GLU A 147 -25.89 1.37 11.42
CA GLU A 147 -24.67 1.30 12.24
C GLU A 147 -23.42 1.41 11.36
N ASP A 148 -22.61 2.44 11.63
CA ASP A 148 -21.34 2.66 10.94
C ASP A 148 -20.31 1.67 11.45
N LEU A 149 -20.19 0.54 10.75
CA LEU A 149 -19.06 -0.36 10.93
C LEU A 149 -17.90 0.13 10.05
N TYR A 150 -16.82 0.48 10.71
CA TYR A 150 -15.57 0.91 10.12
C TYR A 150 -14.66 -0.29 9.91
N PHE A 151 -14.05 -0.31 8.73
CA PHE A 151 -13.16 -1.36 8.29
C PHE A 151 -11.80 -0.74 7.99
N ALA A 152 -10.74 -1.28 8.58
CA ALA A 152 -9.37 -0.91 8.28
C ALA A 152 -8.53 -2.14 7.92
N ILE A 153 -7.74 -2.06 6.86
CA ILE A 153 -6.64 -2.99 6.61
C ILE A 153 -5.34 -2.21 6.74
N LYS A 154 -4.41 -2.73 7.55
CA LYS A 154 -3.05 -2.21 7.65
C LYS A 154 -2.06 -3.32 7.33
N TYR A 155 -1.02 -2.97 6.59
CA TYR A 155 0.05 -3.90 6.24
C TYR A 155 1.34 -3.54 6.96
N TYR A 156 2.07 -4.55 7.39
CA TYR A 156 3.36 -4.41 8.06
C TYR A 156 4.34 -5.39 7.45
N TYR A 157 5.63 -5.10 7.50
CA TYR A 157 6.67 -6.06 7.13
C TYR A 157 7.75 -6.15 8.20
N ARG A 158 8.46 -7.28 8.24
CA ARG A 158 9.69 -7.44 9.01
C ARG A 158 10.67 -8.32 8.25
N GLU A 159 11.96 -8.15 8.51
CA GLU A 159 13.03 -8.92 7.89
C GLU A 159 13.49 -10.03 8.84
N PHE A 160 13.79 -11.20 8.31
CA PHE A 160 14.37 -12.35 9.04
C PHE A 160 15.86 -12.53 8.80
N GLY A 161 16.35 -12.04 7.68
CA GLY A 161 17.70 -12.33 7.23
C GLY A 161 18.28 -11.24 6.33
N PRO A 162 19.54 -11.42 5.91
CA PRO A 162 20.23 -10.46 5.08
C PRO A 162 19.64 -10.32 3.67
N GLY A 163 18.90 -11.32 3.19
CA GLY A 163 18.55 -11.43 1.77
C GLY A 163 19.78 -11.65 0.89
N ARG A 164 19.59 -11.73 -0.42
CA ARG A 164 20.66 -11.91 -1.42
C ARG A 164 20.24 -11.48 -2.81
N PHE A 165 21.21 -11.14 -3.65
CA PHE A 165 21.07 -11.03 -5.08
C PHE A 165 21.25 -12.38 -5.78
N ASP A 166 20.39 -12.70 -6.74
CA ASP A 166 20.55 -13.86 -7.63
C ASP A 166 21.59 -13.59 -8.73
N SER A 167 21.85 -14.59 -9.58
CA SER A 167 22.78 -14.49 -10.71
C SER A 167 22.35 -13.46 -11.77
N ASN A 168 21.10 -13.00 -11.76
CA ASN A 168 20.57 -12.00 -12.67
C ASN A 168 20.55 -10.60 -12.03
N GLY A 169 21.10 -10.47 -10.82
CA GLY A 169 21.14 -9.24 -10.05
C GLY A 169 19.80 -8.84 -9.44
N ASN A 170 18.79 -9.71 -9.36
CA ASN A 170 17.53 -9.42 -8.66
C ASN A 170 17.70 -9.68 -7.16
N PHE A 171 17.24 -8.75 -6.32
CA PHE A 171 17.28 -8.93 -4.88
C PHE A 171 16.16 -9.83 -4.39
N TYR A 172 16.46 -10.72 -3.45
CA TYR A 172 15.49 -11.55 -2.74
C TYR A 172 15.72 -11.38 -1.25
N GLY A 173 14.78 -10.74 -0.58
CA GLY A 173 14.78 -10.63 0.88
C GLY A 173 14.17 -11.87 1.54
N ASP A 174 14.17 -11.85 2.86
CA ASP A 174 13.47 -12.82 3.70
C ASP A 174 12.52 -12.04 4.62
N TYR A 175 11.25 -11.97 4.23
CA TYR A 175 10.25 -11.11 4.86
C TYR A 175 9.05 -11.89 5.37
N ASP A 176 8.49 -11.44 6.50
CA ASP A 176 7.08 -11.63 6.78
C ASP A 176 6.34 -10.34 6.44
N VAL A 177 5.27 -10.45 5.68
CA VAL A 177 4.26 -9.40 5.54
C VAL A 177 3.05 -9.78 6.38
N LYS A 178 2.61 -8.87 7.26
CA LYS A 178 1.46 -9.03 8.15
C LYS A 178 0.33 -8.11 7.70
N LYS A 179 -0.87 -8.66 7.55
CA LYS A 179 -2.13 -7.95 7.28
C LYS A 179 -2.94 -7.94 8.57
N GLU A 180 -3.29 -6.75 9.04
CA GLU A 180 -4.22 -6.57 10.15
C GLU A 180 -5.55 -6.04 9.62
N ILE A 181 -6.61 -6.83 9.79
CA ILE A 181 -7.97 -6.49 9.40
C ILE A 181 -8.73 -6.10 10.66
N ARG A 182 -9.16 -4.85 10.76
CA ARG A 182 -9.93 -4.33 11.89
C ARG A 182 -11.36 -4.03 11.47
N VAL A 183 -12.28 -4.48 12.31
CA VAL A 183 -13.70 -4.17 12.23
C VAL A 183 -14.14 -3.51 13.54
N THR A 184 -14.57 -2.26 13.49
CA THR A 184 -14.92 -1.49 14.69
C THR A 184 -16.12 -0.57 14.45
N LYS A 185 -16.74 -0.10 15.53
CA LYS A 185 -17.79 0.94 15.49
C LYS A 185 -17.21 2.36 15.62
N ASN A 186 -15.91 2.48 15.95
CA ASN A 186 -15.26 3.78 16.14
C ASN A 186 -14.76 4.34 14.80
N SER A 187 -15.07 5.60 14.53
CA SER A 187 -14.68 6.29 13.29
C SER A 187 -13.18 6.59 13.17
N ASP A 188 -12.45 6.53 14.29
CA ASP A 188 -10.98 6.66 14.34
C ASP A 188 -10.25 5.32 14.10
N TYR A 189 -11.00 4.25 13.77
CA TYR A 189 -10.48 2.91 13.51
C TYR A 189 -9.74 2.30 14.71
N THR A 190 -10.17 2.60 15.93
CA THR A 190 -9.67 1.99 17.18
C THR A 190 -10.65 0.98 17.76
N GLY A 191 -10.18 0.10 18.66
CA GLY A 191 -11.03 -0.91 19.31
C GLY A 191 -11.61 -1.94 18.33
N GLY A 192 -12.70 -2.60 18.74
CA GLY A 192 -13.36 -3.63 17.94
C GLY A 192 -12.55 -4.92 17.79
N ASN A 193 -12.88 -5.71 16.78
CA ASN A 193 -12.21 -6.97 16.50
C ASN A 193 -11.06 -6.75 15.52
N VAL A 194 -9.96 -7.47 15.76
CA VAL A 194 -8.78 -7.49 14.89
C VAL A 194 -8.49 -8.92 14.49
N GLU A 195 -8.45 -9.15 13.19
CA GLU A 195 -7.96 -10.37 12.59
C GLU A 195 -6.57 -10.11 12.01
N THR A 196 -5.69 -11.10 12.07
CA THR A 196 -4.30 -10.95 11.62
C THR A 196 -3.91 -12.15 10.79
N GLU A 197 -3.36 -11.87 9.62
CA GLU A 197 -2.79 -12.85 8.70
C GLU A 197 -1.33 -12.50 8.44
N VAL A 198 -0.48 -13.52 8.31
CA VAL A 198 0.96 -13.34 8.03
C VAL A 198 1.36 -14.24 6.87
N GLN A 199 2.10 -13.70 5.91
CA GLN A 199 2.64 -14.43 4.78
C GLN A 199 4.14 -14.17 4.64
N GLN A 200 4.89 -15.23 4.35
CA GLN A 200 6.30 -15.13 4.01
C GLN A 200 6.46 -14.74 2.55
N GLY A 201 7.44 -13.88 2.28
CA GLY A 201 7.71 -13.38 0.95
C GLY A 201 9.18 -13.01 0.77
N THR A 202 9.57 -12.90 -0.50
CA THR A 202 10.91 -12.45 -0.89
C THR A 202 10.95 -10.98 -1.32
N ILE A 203 9.77 -10.35 -1.37
CA ILE A 203 9.52 -8.94 -1.69
C ILE A 203 8.57 -8.34 -0.66
N ILE A 204 8.64 -7.02 -0.46
CA ILE A 204 7.78 -6.30 0.48
C ILE A 204 6.53 -5.82 -0.27
N GLU A 205 5.60 -6.75 -0.51
CA GLU A 205 4.36 -6.45 -1.24
C GLU A 205 3.13 -6.94 -0.46
N PRO A 206 2.07 -6.13 -0.33
CA PRO A 206 0.82 -6.57 0.28
C PRO A 206 0.04 -7.50 -0.66
N TRP A 207 -0.75 -8.40 -0.08
CA TRP A 207 -1.76 -9.19 -0.80
C TRP A 207 -3.17 -8.67 -0.51
N PHE A 208 -4.02 -8.60 -1.52
CA PHE A 208 -5.36 -8.00 -1.43
C PHE A 208 -6.44 -9.07 -1.21
#